data_AF-A0A9P6DBN9-F1
#
_entry.id   AF-A0A9P6DBN9-F1
#
_cell.length_a   1.000
_cell.length_b   1.000
_cell.length_c   1.000
_cell.angle_alpha   90.00
_cell.angle_beta   90.00
_cell.angle_gamma   90.00
#
_symmetry.space_group_name_H-M   'P 1'
#
loop_
_entity.id
_entity.type
_entity.pdbx_description
1 polymer ?
#
loop_
_entity_poly.entity_id
_entity_poly.type
_entity_poly.pdbx_seq_one_letter_code
_entity_poly.pdbx_strand_id
1 'polypeptide(L)'
;MTGITGLHAHLEKNHKQVTSIFAKRKLGQSYYQMSSRPQELHAKLVNFIVTDDQSINIVECPEFWSLLLLLHEDLRDKNVPCHTQLHSLVIKSWQTYFEHLKTDLQAALGKISFMGDIWSDQCLHPFFAITAH
;
A
#
# COMPACT_ATOMS: atom_id res chain seq x y z
N MET A 1 16.10 23.56 32.35
CA MET A 1 14.88 23.38 31.55
C MET A 1 15.13 23.90 30.14
N THR A 2 15.76 23.12 29.25
CA THR A 2 16.10 23.54 27.87
C THR A 2 16.40 22.32 26.98
N GLY A 3 15.56 21.28 27.04
CA GLY A 3 15.80 20.01 26.34
C GLY A 3 14.83 19.67 25.20
N ILE A 4 13.64 20.28 25.17
CA ILE A 4 12.53 19.80 24.32
C ILE A 4 12.40 20.60 23.01
N THR A 5 12.84 21.85 22.98
CA THR A 5 12.75 22.72 21.78
C THR A 5 13.76 22.37 20.69
N GLY A 6 14.92 21.79 21.04
CA GLY A 6 15.94 21.38 20.06
C GLY A 6 15.55 20.14 19.25
N LEU A 7 14.83 19.21 19.86
CA LEU A 7 14.38 17.96 19.22
C LEU A 7 13.28 18.21 18.19
N HIS A 8 12.32 19.10 18.49
CA HIS A 8 11.27 19.47 17.55
C HIS A 8 11.83 20.17 16.29
N ALA A 9 12.79 21.08 16.45
CA ALA A 9 13.45 21.76 15.34
C ALA A 9 14.34 20.82 14.50
N HIS A 10 14.94 19.80 15.12
CA HIS A 10 15.73 18.78 14.44
C HIS A 10 14.85 17.81 13.62
N LEU A 11 13.67 17.46 14.14
CA LEU A 11 12.70 16.61 13.46
C LEU A 11 12.08 17.31 12.24
N GLU A 12 11.67 18.58 12.36
CA GLU A 12 11.13 19.34 11.21
C GLU A 12 12.15 19.51 10.06
N LYS A 13 13.44 19.67 10.38
CA LYS A 13 14.49 19.88 9.37
C LYS A 13 14.79 18.62 8.54
N ASN A 14 14.55 17.43 9.11
CA ASN A 14 14.88 16.14 8.50
C ASN A 14 13.66 15.41 7.88
N HIS A 15 12.43 15.85 8.15
CA HIS A 15 11.20 15.21 7.63
C HIS A 15 10.76 15.67 6.21
N LYS A 16 11.68 16.18 5.38
CA LYS A 16 11.43 16.38 3.93
C LYS A 16 11.12 15.06 3.21
N GLN A 17 11.49 13.91 3.79
CA GLN A 17 11.17 12.60 3.23
C GLN A 17 9.76 12.11 3.57
N VAL A 18 9.20 12.45 4.73
CA VAL A 18 7.81 12.05 5.04
C VAL A 18 6.83 12.88 4.22
N THR A 19 7.12 14.16 4.01
CA THR A 19 6.36 14.96 3.03
C THR A 19 6.53 14.46 1.60
N SER A 20 7.65 13.79 1.24
CA SER A 20 7.83 13.19 -0.08
C SER A 20 7.02 11.91 -0.28
N ILE A 21 6.84 11.09 0.76
CA ILE A 21 5.93 9.92 0.75
C ILE A 21 4.49 10.40 0.53
N PHE A 22 4.08 11.48 1.19
CA PHE A 22 2.76 12.10 1.00
C PHE A 22 2.63 12.84 -0.35
N ALA A 23 3.71 13.40 -0.91
CA ALA A 23 3.70 14.01 -2.25
C ALA A 23 3.67 12.96 -3.38
N LYS A 24 4.34 11.81 -3.19
CA LYS A 24 4.24 10.64 -4.10
C LYS A 24 2.82 10.04 -4.11
N ARG A 25 1.96 10.32 -3.13
CA ARG A 25 0.52 9.96 -3.18
C ARG A 25 -0.22 10.55 -4.39
N LYS A 26 0.28 11.62 -5.02
CA LYS A 26 -0.31 12.15 -6.27
C LYS A 26 0.03 11.34 -7.52
N LEU A 27 1.07 10.50 -7.50
CA LEU A 27 1.45 9.71 -8.68
C LEU A 27 0.49 8.52 -8.92
N GLY A 28 -0.18 8.04 -7.87
CA GLY A 28 -1.23 7.02 -7.97
C GLY A 28 -2.55 7.50 -8.58
N GLN A 29 -2.67 8.80 -8.93
CA GLN A 29 -3.88 9.36 -9.52
C GLN A 29 -3.95 9.23 -11.06
N SER A 30 -2.88 8.81 -11.73
CA SER A 30 -2.83 8.75 -13.20
C SER A 30 -3.65 7.63 -13.86
N TYR A 31 -4.31 6.76 -13.08
CA TYR A 31 -5.14 5.67 -13.60
C TYR A 31 -6.65 5.96 -13.60
N TYR A 32 -7.08 7.10 -13.05
CA TYR A 32 -8.49 7.36 -12.71
C TYR A 32 -9.35 7.98 -13.82
N GLN A 33 -8.90 7.96 -15.06
CA GLN A 33 -9.69 8.51 -16.16
C GLN A 33 -10.20 7.35 -17.02
N MET A 34 -11.47 6.98 -16.77
CA MET A 34 -12.35 6.09 -17.55
C MET A 34 -12.57 4.68 -16.98
N SER A 35 -13.09 4.56 -15.75
CA SER A 35 -13.59 3.27 -15.23
C SER A 35 -15.05 3.35 -14.76
N SER A 36 -15.82 2.31 -15.06
CA SER A 36 -17.14 2.06 -14.48
C SER A 36 -17.06 1.92 -12.96
N ARG A 37 -18.14 2.27 -12.24
CA ARG A 37 -18.20 2.25 -10.75
C ARG A 37 -17.67 0.95 -10.09
N PRO A 38 -17.92 -0.26 -10.62
CA PRO A 38 -17.35 -1.49 -10.06
C PRO A 38 -15.81 -1.52 -10.05
N GLN A 39 -15.18 -0.96 -11.08
CA GLN A 39 -13.72 -0.89 -11.18
C GLN A 39 -13.15 0.13 -10.18
N GLU A 40 -13.89 1.20 -9.86
CA GLU A 40 -13.50 2.15 -8.83
C GLU A 40 -13.53 1.51 -7.43
N LEU A 41 -14.58 0.76 -7.11
CA LEU A 41 -14.65 -0.02 -5.86
C LEU A 41 -13.46 -0.96 -5.72
N HIS A 42 -13.13 -1.69 -6.78
CA HIS A 42 -12.00 -2.63 -6.80
C HIS A 42 -10.68 -1.90 -6.54
N ALA A 43 -10.47 -0.73 -7.15
CA ALA A 43 -9.29 0.09 -6.90
C ALA A 43 -9.23 0.60 -5.46
N LYS A 44 -10.36 1.01 -4.87
CA LYS A 44 -10.43 1.43 -3.45
C LYS A 44 -10.12 0.27 -2.51
N LEU A 45 -10.64 -0.93 -2.78
CA LEU A 45 -10.37 -2.13 -1.99
C LEU A 45 -8.89 -2.53 -2.04
N VAL A 46 -8.28 -2.52 -3.23
CA VAL A 46 -6.84 -2.77 -3.37
C VAL A 46 -6.03 -1.75 -2.57
N ASN A 47 -6.38 -0.47 -2.66
CA ASN A 47 -5.69 0.57 -1.89
C ASN A 47 -5.85 0.40 -0.38
N PHE A 48 -7.05 0.06 0.09
CA PHE A 48 -7.30 -0.21 1.50
C PHE A 48 -6.45 -1.39 2.00
N ILE A 49 -6.42 -2.49 1.25
CA ILE A 49 -5.61 -3.67 1.58
C ILE A 49 -4.13 -3.35 1.63
N VAL A 50 -3.59 -2.70 0.59
CA VAL A 50 -2.15 -2.45 0.47
C VAL A 50 -1.69 -1.38 1.45
N THR A 51 -2.49 -0.34 1.70
CA THR A 51 -2.09 0.78 2.56
C THR A 51 -2.11 0.40 4.03
N ASP A 52 -3.11 -0.39 4.44
CA ASP A 52 -3.34 -0.72 5.84
C ASP A 52 -2.95 -2.16 6.18
N ASP A 53 -2.23 -2.84 5.29
CA ASP A 53 -1.81 -4.25 5.42
C ASP A 53 -2.95 -5.19 5.84
N GLN A 54 -4.14 -4.97 5.26
CA GLN A 54 -5.31 -5.76 5.60
C GLN A 54 -5.23 -7.13 4.94
N SER A 55 -5.77 -8.14 5.60
CA SER A 55 -5.90 -9.46 5.00
C SER A 55 -6.75 -9.37 3.73
N ILE A 56 -6.28 -10.00 2.64
CA ILE A 56 -7.06 -10.15 1.41
C ILE A 56 -8.38 -10.88 1.69
N ASN A 57 -8.44 -11.73 2.72
CA ASN A 57 -9.63 -12.47 3.12
C ASN A 57 -10.78 -11.56 3.59
N ILE A 58 -10.55 -10.26 3.79
CA ILE A 58 -11.60 -9.31 4.18
C ILE A 58 -12.75 -9.25 3.16
N VAL A 59 -12.49 -9.55 1.89
CA VAL A 59 -13.55 -9.64 0.86
C VAL A 59 -14.38 -10.91 0.92
N GLU A 60 -14.05 -11.84 1.81
CA GLU A 60 -14.89 -13.02 2.08
C GLU A 60 -15.68 -12.86 3.39
N CYS A 61 -15.44 -11.78 4.14
CA CYS A 61 -16.15 -11.47 5.38
C CYS A 61 -17.55 -10.89 5.10
N PRO A 62 -18.65 -11.59 5.46
CA PRO A 62 -20.01 -11.10 5.21
C PRO A 62 -20.35 -9.81 5.96
N GLU A 63 -19.80 -9.62 7.16
CA GLU A 63 -20.03 -8.44 7.99
C GLU A 63 -19.40 -7.19 7.39
N PHE A 64 -18.20 -7.32 6.83
CA PHE A 64 -17.54 -6.25 6.08
C PHE A 64 -18.39 -5.82 4.88
N TRP A 65 -18.91 -6.78 4.12
CA TRP A 65 -19.81 -6.47 3.00
C TRP A 65 -21.15 -5.89 3.44
N SER A 66 -21.69 -6.34 4.58
CA SER A 66 -22.90 -5.76 5.15
C SER A 66 -22.72 -4.28 5.48
N LEU A 67 -21.55 -3.91 6.02
CA LEU A 67 -21.20 -2.50 6.26
C LEU A 67 -21.07 -1.72 4.94
N LEU A 68 -20.40 -2.28 3.93
CA LEU A 68 -20.27 -1.62 2.62
C LEU A 68 -21.62 -1.45 1.90
N LEU A 69 -22.52 -2.42 2.01
CA LEU A 69 -23.88 -2.36 1.48
C LEU A 69 -24.74 -1.33 2.21
N LEU A 70 -24.59 -1.21 3.53
CA LEU A 70 -25.25 -0.15 4.31
C LEU A 70 -24.82 1.25 3.84
N LEU A 71 -23.55 1.42 3.52
CA LEU A 71 -23.01 2.68 3.02
C LEU A 71 -23.36 2.94 1.55
N HIS A 72 -23.89 1.96 0.82
CA HIS A 72 -24.05 2.05 -0.63
C HIS A 72 -25.21 1.21 -1.20
N GLU A 73 -26.37 1.83 -1.40
CA GLU A 73 -27.60 1.16 -1.87
C GLU A 73 -27.49 0.54 -3.28
N ASP A 74 -26.64 1.10 -4.15
CA ASP A 74 -26.47 0.62 -5.54
C ASP A 74 -25.50 -0.58 -5.67
N LEU A 75 -24.85 -1.01 -4.59
CA LEU A 75 -23.89 -2.11 -4.66
C LEU A 75 -24.66 -3.43 -4.85
N ARG A 76 -24.38 -4.13 -5.94
CA ARG A 76 -24.94 -5.45 -6.24
C ARG A 76 -23.87 -6.51 -5.97
N ASP A 77 -24.29 -7.72 -5.58
CA ASP A 77 -23.38 -8.87 -5.35
C ASP A 77 -22.38 -9.08 -6.50
N LYS A 78 -22.79 -8.80 -7.73
CA LYS A 78 -21.95 -8.98 -8.94
C LYS A 78 -20.74 -8.02 -9.00
N ASN A 79 -20.77 -6.94 -8.22
CA ASN A 79 -19.70 -5.95 -8.15
C ASN A 79 -18.66 -6.30 -7.09
N VAL A 80 -18.96 -7.25 -6.20
CA VAL A 80 -18.06 -7.75 -5.16
C VAL A 80 -16.96 -8.58 -5.81
N PRO A 81 -15.68 -8.17 -5.73
CA PRO A 81 -14.60 -9.00 -6.24
C PRO A 81 -14.46 -10.24 -5.34
N CYS A 82 -14.33 -11.41 -5.95
CA CYS A 82 -13.94 -12.60 -5.21
C CYS A 82 -12.47 -12.53 -4.81
N HIS A 83 -12.04 -13.35 -3.83
CA HIS A 83 -10.66 -13.42 -3.36
C HIS A 83 -9.65 -13.56 -4.52
N THR A 84 -9.88 -14.50 -5.44
CA THR A 84 -8.99 -14.72 -6.60
C THR A 84 -8.89 -13.49 -7.52
N GLN A 85 -10.00 -12.78 -7.73
CA GLN A 85 -10.03 -11.57 -8.52
C GLN A 85 -9.26 -10.45 -7.83
N LEU A 86 -9.47 -10.26 -6.51
CA LEU A 86 -8.79 -9.23 -5.74
C LEU A 86 -7.28 -9.49 -5.65
N HIS A 87 -6.89 -10.74 -5.39
CA HIS A 87 -5.49 -11.16 -5.43
C HIS A 87 -4.85 -10.81 -6.78
N SER A 88 -5.52 -11.11 -7.89
CA SER A 88 -5.04 -10.77 -9.23
C SER A 88 -4.89 -9.25 -9.43
N LEU A 89 -5.79 -8.45 -8.85
CA LEU A 89 -5.71 -6.98 -8.91
C LEU A 89 -4.55 -6.43 -8.07
N VAL A 90 -4.31 -6.97 -6.88
CA VAL A 90 -3.16 -6.61 -6.02
C VAL A 90 -1.85 -6.88 -6.76
N ILE A 91 -1.70 -8.06 -7.36
CA ILE A 91 -0.50 -8.42 -8.13
C ILE A 91 -0.30 -7.47 -9.32
N LYS A 92 -1.37 -7.17 -10.09
CA LYS A 92 -1.28 -6.23 -11.23
C LYS A 92 -0.90 -4.81 -10.78
N SER A 93 -1.47 -4.35 -9.67
CA SER A 93 -1.15 -3.05 -9.08
C SER A 93 0.31 -3.00 -8.64
N TRP A 94 0.79 -4.05 -7.96
CA TRP A 94 2.19 -4.20 -7.57
C TRP A 94 3.12 -4.21 -8.79
N GLN A 95 2.82 -4.96 -9.85
CA GLN A 95 3.65 -4.99 -11.07
C GLN A 95 3.80 -3.59 -11.68
N THR A 96 2.71 -2.84 -11.76
CA THR A 96 2.71 -1.47 -12.30
C THR A 96 3.55 -0.55 -11.42
N TYR A 97 3.39 -0.63 -10.10
CA TYR A 97 4.21 0.14 -9.15
C TYR A 97 5.69 -0.27 -9.24
N PHE A 98 5.97 -1.56 -9.42
CA PHE A 98 7.32 -2.09 -9.47
C PHE A 98 8.11 -1.56 -10.67
N GLU A 99 7.47 -1.35 -11.83
CA GLU A 99 8.13 -0.71 -12.96
C GLU A 99 8.55 0.74 -12.65
N HIS A 100 7.71 1.51 -11.96
CA HIS A 100 8.09 2.85 -11.50
C HIS A 100 9.21 2.79 -10.45
N LEU A 101 9.14 1.85 -9.52
CA LEU A 101 10.17 1.64 -8.51
C LEU A 101 11.54 1.33 -9.15
N LYS A 102 11.58 0.51 -10.20
CA LYS A 102 12.83 0.24 -10.94
C LYS A 102 13.43 1.53 -11.50
N THR A 103 12.63 2.39 -12.10
CA THR A 103 13.10 3.68 -12.62
C THR A 103 13.63 4.57 -11.50
N ASP A 104 12.92 4.65 -10.38
CA ASP A 104 13.35 5.39 -9.18
C ASP A 104 14.70 4.86 -8.63
N LEU A 105 14.87 3.54 -8.57
CA LEU A 105 16.11 2.89 -8.11
C LEU A 105 17.27 3.14 -9.07
N GLN A 106 17.04 3.09 -10.39
CA GLN A 106 18.07 3.43 -11.38
C GLN A 106 18.55 4.89 -11.23
N ALA A 107 17.65 5.81 -10.90
CA ALA A 107 17.99 7.20 -10.65
C ALA A 107 18.73 7.43 -9.31
N ALA A 108 18.61 6.51 -8.34
CA ALA A 108 19.22 6.59 -7.02
C ALA A 108 20.59 5.89 -6.92
N LEU A 109 21.24 5.61 -8.05
CA LEU A 109 22.50 4.88 -8.13
C LEU A 109 23.59 5.47 -7.19
N GLY A 110 24.21 4.61 -6.38
CA GLY A 110 25.22 5.01 -5.39
C GLY A 110 24.68 5.62 -4.09
N LYS A 111 23.35 5.70 -3.91
CA LYS A 111 22.68 6.21 -2.70
C LYS A 111 21.76 5.18 -2.03
N ILE A 112 21.73 3.96 -2.54
CA ILE A 112 20.89 2.88 -2.02
C ILE A 112 21.69 2.07 -1.02
N SER A 113 21.13 1.85 0.15
CA SER A 113 21.63 0.89 1.13
C SER A 113 20.58 -0.19 1.39
N PHE A 114 21.00 -1.40 1.74
CA PHE A 114 20.09 -2.49 2.03
C PHE A 114 20.29 -2.99 3.46
N MET A 115 19.19 -3.24 4.14
CA MET A 115 19.13 -3.95 5.42
C MET A 115 18.54 -5.32 5.16
N GLY A 116 19.25 -6.37 5.57
CA GLY A 116 18.80 -7.75 5.48
C GLY A 116 18.48 -8.26 6.88
N ASP A 117 17.23 -8.64 7.11
CA ASP A 117 16.77 -9.22 8.37
C ASP A 117 16.51 -10.71 8.16
N ILE A 118 17.14 -11.56 8.96
CA ILE A 118 16.96 -13.02 8.93
C ILE A 118 16.40 -13.45 10.28
N TRP A 119 15.32 -14.23 10.25
CA TRP A 119 14.75 -14.83 11.45
C TRP A 119 14.08 -16.17 11.12
N SER A 120 13.72 -16.93 12.14
CA SER A 120 12.90 -18.14 11.98
C SER A 120 11.69 -18.07 12.89
N ASP A 121 10.59 -18.74 12.50
CA ASP A 121 9.44 -18.92 13.39
C ASP A 121 9.65 -20.07 14.40
N GLN A 122 8.64 -20.32 15.25
CA GLN A 122 8.65 -21.40 16.23
C GLN A 122 8.67 -22.80 15.61
N CYS A 123 8.29 -22.91 14.33
CA CYS A 123 8.31 -24.13 13.54
C CYS A 123 9.62 -24.29 12.74
N LEU A 124 10.62 -23.41 12.97
CA LEU A 124 11.91 -23.37 12.27
C LEU A 124 11.82 -23.06 10.77
N HIS A 125 10.74 -22.40 10.32
CA HIS A 125 10.72 -21.86 8.96
C HIS A 125 11.62 -20.63 8.86
N PRO A 126 12.61 -20.61 7.96
CA PRO A 126 13.50 -19.46 7.80
C PRO A 126 12.82 -18.37 6.97
N PHE A 127 12.98 -17.13 7.40
CA PHE A 127 12.56 -15.91 6.72
C PHE A 127 13.75 -15.02 6.45
N PHE A 128 13.73 -14.35 5.30
CA PHE A 128 14.71 -13.33 4.94
C PHE A 128 13.98 -12.15 4.32
N ALA A 129 14.01 -11.00 5.00
CA ALA A 129 13.53 -9.74 4.43
C ALA A 129 14.70 -8.86 4.02
N ILE A 130 14.50 -8.14 2.91
CA ILE A 130 15.42 -7.13 2.41
C ILE A 130 14.65 -5.82 2.33
N THR A 131 15.16 -4.80 3.02
CA THR A 131 14.65 -3.43 2.96
C THR A 131 15.71 -2.55 2.30
N ALA A 132 15.31 -1.73 1.32
CA ALA A 132 16.18 -0.73 0.69
C ALA A 132 15.86 0.67 1.24
N HIS A 133 16.91 1.43 1.58
CA HIS A 133 16.85 2.84 2.02
C HIS A 133 17.56 3.76 1.02
#